data_AF-A0A2V9JY85-F1
#
_entry.id   AF-A0A2V9JY85-F1
#
_cell.length_a   1.000
_cell.length_b   1.000
_cell.length_c   1.000
_cell.angle_alpha   90.00
_cell.angle_beta   90.00
_cell.angle_gamma   90.00
#
_symmetry.space_group_name_H-M   'P 1'
#
loop_
_entity.id
_entity.type
_entity.pdbx_description
1 polymer ?
#
loop_
_entity_poly.entity_id
_entity_poly.type
_entity_poly.pdbx_seq_one_letter_code
_entity_poly.pdbx_strand_id
1 'polypeptide(L)'
;MRVWRSPRETRSSGRLAGSCGASWNEITVIAEQAPGIVWIGTTRGAIRYEERLGARGVQYFASRRWLPDDRVTAIGFEGSGLQAAVWIETPAGAARIEFRPMTLQEKARVFEDRVRARHVRHGLTASSHLRVPGDVSTNRTVSSDNDGLWTAMYVAAESFRYKATGEVEARAFARQGIEALERLESISGIPGFPARSFIEIGRDDEVRDGEWHDTPDGKWRWKGDTSSDEIVGHYFGYSVYYDLVADEAEKRKIREVVARITDHIVDHGFHLVDLDGKPTRWGWWAPEEIWTDPDETGLRALHLLSHLKAAYHVTENPRYQAAYTELATKHRYAQLTRNQKINVPGHVNHSDDELAFLSYYPLLRYETDPALVATYRESLERSWQIERPEHNPLWNFIYAAGAGAAEFDRAQSIETLERIPIDLVSWTIVNSHRLDLAVDPASDRFRRRQALSVLAPDERPMLKWNGNPYELDGGGGGQGEDDGAFFLLPYWMGRYHRFIGDM
;
A
#
# COMPACT_ATOMS: atom_id res chain seq x y z
N MET A 1 51.00 -23.81 -58.52
CA MET A 1 49.99 -24.29 -57.55
C MET A 1 49.59 -23.08 -56.70
N ARG A 2 48.46 -22.39 -56.93
CA ARG A 2 47.07 -22.71 -56.50
C ARG A 2 46.99 -22.90 -54.97
N VAL A 3 46.22 -22.19 -54.13
CA VAL A 3 44.96 -21.41 -54.31
C VAL A 3 44.78 -20.38 -53.17
N TRP A 4 44.11 -19.27 -53.50
CA TRP A 4 43.60 -18.19 -52.64
C TRP A 4 42.19 -18.55 -52.08
N ARG A 5 41.87 -18.28 -50.80
CA ARG A 5 40.47 -18.24 -50.29
C ARG A 5 40.24 -17.13 -49.24
N SER A 6 39.15 -16.39 -49.47
CA SER A 6 38.58 -15.24 -48.76
C SER A 6 38.35 -15.43 -47.25
N PRO A 7 38.45 -14.39 -46.41
CA PRO A 7 37.77 -14.34 -45.13
C PRO A 7 36.29 -14.04 -45.35
N ARG A 8 35.41 -14.81 -44.72
CA ARG A 8 33.97 -14.57 -44.62
C ARG A 8 33.72 -13.46 -43.61
N GLU A 9 32.75 -12.60 -43.91
CA GLU A 9 32.12 -11.69 -42.98
C GLU A 9 31.64 -12.44 -41.73
N THR A 10 32.26 -12.18 -40.58
CA THR A 10 31.66 -12.47 -39.28
C THR A 10 30.81 -11.27 -38.91
N ARG A 11 29.49 -11.42 -39.09
CA ARG A 11 28.48 -10.57 -38.44
C ARG A 11 28.78 -10.55 -36.94
N SER A 12 29.19 -9.39 -36.43
CA SER A 12 29.26 -9.14 -34.99
C SER A 12 27.84 -9.08 -34.45
N SER A 13 27.33 -10.19 -33.94
CA SER A 13 26.26 -10.14 -32.93
C SER A 13 26.89 -9.51 -31.68
N GLY A 14 26.74 -8.20 -31.53
CA GLY A 14 27.12 -7.50 -30.31
C GLY A 14 26.25 -7.99 -29.15
N ARG A 15 26.72 -9.02 -28.44
CA ARG A 15 26.23 -9.29 -27.09
C ARG A 15 26.85 -8.24 -26.18
N LEU A 16 26.04 -7.29 -25.74
CA LEU A 16 26.33 -6.49 -24.55
C LEU A 16 26.49 -7.48 -23.38
N ALA A 17 27.72 -7.66 -22.91
CA ALA A 17 28.04 -8.51 -21.78
C ALA A 17 28.38 -7.60 -20.58
N GLY A 18 27.58 -7.74 -19.52
CA GLY A 18 27.81 -7.08 -18.22
C GLY A 18 26.51 -6.93 -17.45
N SER A 19 26.04 -7.99 -16.78
CA SER A 19 25.01 -8.03 -15.69
C SER A 19 23.82 -7.05 -15.70
N CYS A 20 23.44 -6.53 -16.86
CA CYS A 20 22.30 -5.67 -17.11
C CYS A 20 21.79 -6.10 -18.49
N GLY A 21 21.08 -7.23 -18.53
CA GLY A 21 20.47 -7.71 -19.76
C GLY A 21 19.42 -6.71 -20.24
N ALA A 22 19.26 -6.55 -21.55
CA ALA A 22 18.07 -5.87 -22.04
C ALA A 22 16.83 -6.65 -21.57
N SER A 23 15.78 -5.94 -21.13
CA SER A 23 14.54 -6.58 -20.66
C SER A 23 13.93 -7.51 -21.72
N TRP A 24 14.21 -7.25 -23.00
CA TRP A 24 13.90 -8.14 -24.12
C TRP A 24 14.96 -8.02 -25.23
N ASN A 25 15.15 -9.07 -26.05
CA ASN A 25 16.23 -9.14 -27.04
C ASN A 25 15.80 -9.09 -28.52
N GLU A 26 14.50 -9.18 -28.82
CA GLU A 26 13.98 -8.97 -30.17
C GLU A 26 13.80 -7.47 -30.45
N ILE A 27 14.92 -6.81 -30.74
CA ILE A 27 15.00 -5.35 -31.00
C ILE A 27 14.43 -5.04 -32.39
N THR A 28 13.59 -4.00 -32.46
CA THR A 28 12.97 -3.51 -33.70
C THR A 28 13.53 -2.16 -34.15
N VAL A 29 13.91 -1.29 -33.20
CA VAL A 29 14.45 0.04 -33.47
C VAL A 29 15.34 0.50 -32.33
N ILE A 30 16.38 1.27 -32.63
CA ILE A 30 17.22 1.95 -31.64
C ILE A 30 17.26 3.42 -32.04
N ALA A 31 17.01 4.32 -31.09
CA ALA A 31 17.02 5.76 -31.31
C ALA A 31 17.75 6.46 -30.16
N GLU A 32 18.71 7.32 -30.49
CA GLU A 32 19.43 8.14 -29.50
C GLU A 32 18.69 9.45 -29.28
N GLN A 33 18.24 9.70 -28.05
CA GLN A 33 17.55 10.94 -27.68
C GLN A 33 18.54 12.08 -27.46
N ALA A 34 19.66 11.77 -26.80
CA ALA A 34 20.74 12.67 -26.46
C ALA A 34 21.99 11.84 -26.10
N PRO A 35 23.20 12.44 -26.05
CA PRO A 35 24.41 11.72 -25.67
C PRO A 35 24.26 10.98 -24.33
N GLY A 36 24.39 9.65 -24.36
CA GLY A 36 24.24 8.75 -23.21
C GLY A 36 22.79 8.35 -22.89
N ILE A 37 21.82 8.68 -23.75
CA ILE A 37 20.41 8.31 -23.59
C ILE A 37 19.88 7.67 -24.85
N VAL A 38 19.59 6.37 -24.72
CA VAL A 38 19.18 5.53 -25.83
C VAL A 38 17.82 4.92 -25.53
N TRP A 39 16.95 4.98 -26.53
CA TRP A 39 15.69 4.26 -26.57
C TRP A 39 15.82 3.05 -27.47
N ILE A 40 15.35 1.91 -26.99
CA ILE A 40 15.36 0.62 -27.69
C ILE A 40 13.92 0.14 -27.77
N GLY A 41 13.36 0.14 -28.98
CA GLY A 41 12.09 -0.49 -29.26
C GLY A 41 12.27 -1.99 -29.46
N THR A 42 11.32 -2.78 -28.95
CA THR A 42 11.34 -4.24 -29.04
C THR A 42 9.97 -4.80 -29.44
N THR A 43 9.88 -6.11 -29.65
CA THR A 43 8.58 -6.79 -29.82
C THR A 43 7.75 -6.88 -28.54
N ARG A 44 8.30 -6.48 -27.38
CA ARG A 44 7.66 -6.47 -26.08
C ARG A 44 8.05 -5.21 -25.30
N GLY A 45 7.63 -4.04 -25.74
CA GLY A 45 7.81 -2.76 -25.08
C GLY A 45 9.04 -1.97 -25.55
N ALA A 46 9.24 -0.82 -24.92
CA ALA A 46 10.41 0.04 -25.12
C ALA A 46 11.28 0.06 -23.86
N ILE A 47 12.60 0.16 -24.06
CA ILE A 47 13.58 0.31 -22.99
C ILE A 47 14.26 1.67 -23.16
N ARG A 48 14.28 2.46 -22.11
CA ARG A 48 15.11 3.67 -22.02
C ARG A 48 16.34 3.36 -21.18
N TYR A 49 17.50 3.70 -21.70
CA TYR A 49 18.78 3.57 -21.01
C TYR A 49 19.43 4.93 -20.85
N GLU A 50 19.70 5.34 -19.61
CA GLU A 50 20.46 6.54 -19.26
C GLU A 50 21.79 6.17 -18.60
N GLU A 51 22.88 6.27 -19.37
CA GLU A 51 24.21 5.77 -19.00
C GLU A 51 24.72 6.34 -17.67
N ARG A 52 24.45 7.62 -17.40
CA ARG A 52 24.90 8.32 -16.19
C ARG A 52 24.32 7.75 -14.89
N LEU A 53 23.16 7.10 -14.98
CA LEU A 53 22.46 6.51 -13.83
C LEU A 53 22.76 5.02 -13.67
N GLY A 54 23.53 4.42 -14.59
CA GLY A 54 23.85 3.00 -14.57
C GLY A 54 22.60 2.11 -14.57
N ALA A 55 22.54 1.13 -13.68
CA ALA A 55 21.38 0.24 -13.55
C ALA A 55 20.07 0.99 -13.19
N ARG A 56 20.15 2.11 -12.47
CA ARG A 56 18.97 2.96 -12.17
C ARG A 56 18.49 3.76 -13.37
N GLY A 57 19.30 3.85 -14.43
CA GLY A 57 18.95 4.49 -15.69
C GLY A 57 18.19 3.61 -16.65
N VAL A 58 17.87 2.36 -16.27
CA VAL A 58 17.08 1.44 -17.11
C VAL A 58 15.61 1.57 -16.72
N GLN A 59 14.77 1.92 -17.70
CA GLN A 59 13.32 1.98 -17.53
C GLN A 59 12.64 1.18 -18.62
N TYR A 60 11.59 0.46 -18.26
CA TYR A 60 10.83 -0.39 -19.17
C TYR A 60 9.39 0.12 -19.34
N PHE A 61 9.00 0.37 -20.59
CA PHE A 61 7.70 0.90 -20.96
C PHE A 61 6.93 -0.16 -21.75
N ALA A 62 5.88 -0.69 -21.15
CA ALA A 62 4.99 -1.70 -21.74
C ALA A 62 3.58 -1.55 -21.15
N SER A 63 2.63 -2.35 -21.64
CA SER A 63 1.21 -2.29 -21.30
C SER A 63 0.53 -1.00 -21.76
N ARG A 64 -0.81 -1.02 -21.75
CA ARG A 64 -1.67 0.14 -21.96
C ARG A 64 -1.45 1.30 -20.99
N ARG A 65 -0.69 1.08 -19.91
CA ARG A 65 -0.15 2.18 -19.09
C ARG A 65 0.71 3.14 -19.92
N TRP A 66 1.53 2.60 -20.83
CA TRP A 66 2.51 3.37 -21.59
C TRP A 66 2.27 3.32 -23.11
N LEU A 67 1.84 2.18 -23.64
CA LEU A 67 1.78 1.88 -25.07
C LEU A 67 0.42 1.32 -25.50
N PRO A 68 -0.14 1.74 -26.65
CA PRO A 68 -1.36 1.13 -27.21
C PRO A 68 -1.21 -0.37 -27.54
N ASP A 69 0.01 -0.80 -27.86
CA ASP A 69 0.43 -2.18 -28.14
C ASP A 69 1.92 -2.31 -27.80
N ASP A 70 2.37 -3.46 -27.30
CA ASP A 70 3.76 -3.62 -26.84
C ASP A 70 4.76 -3.77 -28.00
N ARG A 71 4.33 -4.07 -29.23
CA ARG A 71 5.26 -4.17 -30.36
C ARG A 71 5.64 -2.79 -30.87
N VAL A 72 6.84 -2.34 -30.53
CA VAL A 72 7.37 -1.05 -31.00
C VAL A 72 7.89 -1.20 -32.44
N THR A 73 7.55 -0.28 -33.34
CA THR A 73 7.99 -0.28 -34.74
C THR A 73 8.89 0.91 -35.08
N ALA A 74 8.69 2.05 -34.43
CA ALA A 74 9.52 3.24 -34.60
C ALA A 74 9.56 4.08 -33.32
N ILE A 75 10.61 4.87 -33.16
CA ILE A 75 10.76 5.85 -32.08
C ILE A 75 11.20 7.17 -32.70
N GLY A 76 10.54 8.27 -32.31
CA GLY A 76 10.87 9.63 -32.70
C GLY A 76 10.89 10.56 -31.49
N PHE A 77 11.51 11.72 -31.65
CA PHE A 77 11.65 12.70 -30.59
C PHE A 77 11.06 14.05 -31.00
N GLU A 78 10.32 14.66 -30.09
CA GLU A 78 9.76 16.01 -30.23
C GLU A 78 10.50 16.92 -29.23
N GLY A 79 11.25 17.88 -29.77
CA GLY A 79 12.15 18.73 -28.99
C GLY A 79 13.58 18.18 -28.90
N SER A 80 14.35 18.61 -27.90
CA SER A 80 15.76 18.24 -27.74
C SER A 80 16.14 18.04 -26.27
N GLY A 81 17.13 17.19 -26.01
CA GLY A 81 17.68 16.96 -24.68
C GLY A 81 16.82 16.04 -23.80
N LEU A 82 17.07 16.08 -22.50
CA LEU A 82 16.48 15.18 -21.49
C LEU A 82 14.94 15.21 -21.44
N GLN A 83 14.36 16.37 -21.76
CA GLN A 83 12.93 16.63 -21.66
C GLN A 83 12.20 16.45 -23.00
N ALA A 84 12.90 16.01 -24.06
CA ALA A 84 12.24 15.75 -25.35
C ALA A 84 11.12 14.71 -25.16
N ALA A 85 9.94 15.02 -25.68
CA ALA A 85 8.86 14.05 -25.69
C ALA A 85 9.21 12.93 -26.68
N VAL A 86 8.84 11.71 -26.35
CA VAL A 86 9.17 10.50 -27.11
C VAL A 86 7.90 9.98 -27.74
N TRP A 87 7.92 9.88 -29.06
CA TRP A 87 6.88 9.25 -29.84
C TRP A 87 7.26 7.80 -30.11
N ILE A 88 6.41 6.86 -29.71
CA ILE A 88 6.61 5.43 -29.90
C ILE A 88 5.49 4.90 -30.79
N GLU A 89 5.84 4.46 -31.99
CA GLU A 89 4.90 3.87 -32.94
C GLU A 89 4.72 2.37 -32.63
N THR A 90 3.47 1.91 -32.67
CA THR A 90 3.06 0.52 -32.50
C THR A 90 1.96 0.19 -33.52
N PRO A 91 1.65 -1.10 -33.78
CA PRO A 91 0.57 -1.48 -34.68
C PRO A 91 -0.82 -0.94 -34.31
N ALA A 92 -1.04 -0.60 -33.03
CA ALA A 92 -2.31 -0.07 -32.53
C ALA A 92 -2.36 1.47 -32.46
N GLY A 93 -1.30 2.16 -32.89
CA GLY A 93 -1.20 3.62 -32.88
C GLY A 93 0.14 4.11 -32.30
N ALA A 94 0.24 5.41 -32.03
CA ALA A 94 1.43 6.00 -31.42
C ALA A 94 1.17 6.44 -29.98
N ALA A 95 2.13 6.18 -29.08
CA ALA A 95 2.19 6.78 -27.75
C ALA A 95 3.07 8.03 -27.78
N ARG A 96 2.71 9.06 -27.01
CA ARG A 96 3.56 10.21 -26.73
C ARG A 96 3.88 10.23 -25.23
N ILE A 97 5.14 9.98 -24.89
CA ILE A 97 5.64 9.96 -23.51
C ILE A 97 6.40 11.25 -23.23
N GLU A 98 6.07 11.93 -22.14
CA GLU A 98 6.67 13.20 -21.74
C GLU A 98 7.06 13.16 -20.26
N PHE A 99 8.32 13.51 -19.96
CA PHE A 99 8.81 13.61 -18.59
C PHE A 99 8.59 15.02 -18.06
N ARG A 100 7.44 15.25 -17.45
CA ARG A 100 7.09 16.54 -16.85
C ARG A 100 7.72 16.66 -15.47
N PRO A 101 8.59 17.65 -15.22
CA PRO A 101 9.05 17.93 -13.87
C PRO A 101 7.86 18.18 -12.94
N MET A 102 7.87 17.52 -11.79
CA MET A 102 6.81 17.61 -10.80
C MET A 102 7.41 17.37 -9.42
N THR A 103 6.99 18.18 -8.45
CA THR A 103 7.33 17.98 -7.03
C THR A 103 6.49 16.83 -6.45
N LEU A 104 6.96 16.21 -5.36
CA LEU A 104 6.13 15.20 -4.67
C LEU A 104 4.83 15.83 -4.14
N GLN A 105 4.85 17.13 -3.81
CA GLN A 105 3.66 17.85 -3.39
C GLN A 105 2.64 18.06 -4.51
N GLU A 106 3.08 18.41 -5.71
CA GLU A 106 2.20 18.50 -6.89
C GLU A 106 1.61 17.14 -7.23
N LYS A 107 2.42 16.08 -7.13
CA LYS A 107 1.95 14.70 -7.33
C LYS A 107 0.93 14.27 -6.27
N ALA A 108 1.15 14.62 -5.00
CA ALA A 108 0.21 14.38 -3.92
C ALA A 108 -1.15 15.04 -4.20
N ARG A 109 -1.17 16.27 -4.75
CA ARG A 109 -2.42 16.95 -5.14
C ARG A 109 -3.19 16.18 -6.21
N VAL A 110 -2.51 15.57 -7.18
CA VAL A 110 -3.19 14.74 -8.20
C VAL A 110 -3.86 13.51 -7.58
N PHE A 111 -3.19 12.85 -6.63
CA PHE A 111 -3.78 11.73 -5.89
C PHE A 111 -4.94 12.18 -5.01
N GLU A 112 -4.81 13.31 -4.35
CA GLU A 112 -5.89 13.89 -3.54
C GLU A 112 -7.13 14.17 -4.40
N ASP A 113 -6.97 14.90 -5.51
CA ASP A 113 -8.05 15.20 -6.45
C ASP A 113 -8.74 13.92 -6.96
N ARG A 114 -7.96 12.85 -7.20
CA ARG A 114 -8.50 11.53 -7.55
C ARG A 114 -9.38 10.97 -6.43
N VAL A 115 -8.87 10.87 -5.20
CA VAL A 115 -9.63 10.34 -4.06
C VAL A 115 -10.95 11.08 -3.96
N ARG A 116 -10.91 12.41 -3.92
CA ARG A 116 -12.08 13.28 -3.77
C ARG A 116 -13.08 13.16 -4.90
N ALA A 117 -12.62 13.00 -6.15
CA ALA A 117 -13.49 12.94 -7.31
C ALA A 117 -14.16 11.57 -7.50
N ARG A 118 -13.49 10.47 -7.13
CA ARG A 118 -13.89 9.12 -7.60
C ARG A 118 -13.90 8.02 -6.55
N HIS A 119 -13.35 8.24 -5.35
CA HIS A 119 -13.16 7.17 -4.36
C HIS A 119 -13.80 7.44 -3.00
N VAL A 120 -14.60 8.49 -2.85
CA VAL A 120 -15.31 8.76 -1.57
C VAL A 120 -16.76 8.28 -1.66
N ARG A 121 -17.07 7.22 -0.92
CA ARG A 121 -18.41 6.62 -0.84
C ARG A 121 -18.94 6.75 0.59
N HIS A 122 -19.89 7.67 0.80
CA HIS A 122 -20.42 7.99 2.14
C HIS A 122 -19.33 8.34 3.18
N GLY A 123 -18.22 8.92 2.72
CA GLY A 123 -17.05 9.26 3.55
C GLY A 123 -15.99 8.15 3.63
N LEU A 124 -16.30 6.92 3.21
CA LEU A 124 -15.34 5.82 3.12
C LEU A 124 -14.49 5.94 1.84
N THR A 125 -13.20 5.65 1.95
CA THR A 125 -12.33 5.42 0.78
C THR A 125 -12.71 4.08 0.15
N ALA A 126 -13.22 4.12 -1.07
CA ALA A 126 -13.84 2.98 -1.74
C ALA A 126 -13.06 2.52 -2.97
N SER A 127 -13.15 1.22 -3.21
CA SER A 127 -12.70 0.61 -4.47
C SER A 127 -13.44 1.19 -5.67
N SER A 128 -12.78 1.20 -6.81
CA SER A 128 -13.31 1.70 -8.07
C SER A 128 -13.44 0.59 -9.10
N HIS A 129 -14.60 0.53 -9.76
CA HIS A 129 -14.82 -0.23 -10.99
C HIS A 129 -15.04 0.72 -12.17
N LEU A 130 -14.28 0.51 -13.25
CA LEU A 130 -14.43 1.22 -14.52
C LEU A 130 -15.24 0.35 -15.48
N ARG A 131 -16.44 0.81 -15.86
CA ARG A 131 -17.30 0.07 -16.81
C ARG A 131 -16.66 -0.03 -18.21
N VAL A 132 -15.89 0.98 -18.60
CA VAL A 132 -15.10 0.96 -19.84
C VAL A 132 -13.62 0.97 -19.43
N PRO A 133 -12.82 -0.04 -19.82
CA PRO A 133 -11.43 -0.14 -19.42
C PRO A 133 -10.62 1.13 -19.67
N GLY A 134 -10.03 1.69 -18.61
CA GLY A 134 -9.22 2.92 -18.63
C GLY A 134 -9.99 4.23 -18.75
N ASP A 135 -11.31 4.20 -18.91
CA ASP A 135 -12.12 5.42 -18.93
C ASP A 135 -12.63 5.74 -17.52
N VAL A 136 -11.88 6.60 -16.82
CA VAL A 136 -12.16 7.04 -15.45
C VAL A 136 -13.49 7.80 -15.32
N SER A 137 -14.09 8.29 -16.42
CA SER A 137 -15.42 8.92 -16.38
C SER A 137 -16.54 7.89 -16.12
N THR A 138 -16.24 6.61 -16.32
CA THR A 138 -17.18 5.50 -16.10
C THR A 138 -17.05 4.85 -14.73
N ASN A 139 -16.30 5.49 -13.83
CA ASN A 139 -16.07 5.05 -12.46
C ASN A 139 -17.36 4.82 -11.67
N ARG A 140 -17.38 3.72 -10.93
CA ARG A 140 -18.34 3.44 -9.86
C ARG A 140 -17.60 3.00 -8.61
N THR A 141 -17.94 3.61 -7.49
CA THR A 141 -17.45 3.18 -6.18
C THR A 141 -18.15 1.91 -5.75
N VAL A 142 -17.40 0.94 -5.25
CA VAL A 142 -17.93 -0.34 -4.76
C VAL A 142 -17.44 -0.57 -3.34
N SER A 143 -18.28 -1.16 -2.49
CA SER A 143 -17.88 -1.59 -1.15
C SER A 143 -16.79 -2.65 -1.22
N SER A 144 -15.83 -2.59 -0.31
CA SER A 144 -14.84 -3.64 -0.11
C SER A 144 -14.90 -4.24 1.28
N ASP A 145 -14.20 -5.35 1.45
CA ASP A 145 -14.03 -6.03 2.73
C ASP A 145 -13.22 -5.23 3.74
N ASN A 146 -12.58 -4.14 3.30
CA ASN A 146 -11.63 -3.37 4.11
C ASN A 146 -11.84 -1.85 4.00
N ASP A 147 -13.08 -1.40 3.78
CA ASP A 147 -13.36 0.02 3.61
C ASP A 147 -12.93 0.83 4.85
N GLY A 148 -13.05 0.27 6.06
CA GLY A 148 -12.60 0.89 7.30
C GLY A 148 -11.09 1.05 7.38
N LEU A 149 -10.32 0.00 7.07
CA LEU A 149 -8.85 0.09 7.01
C LEU A 149 -8.38 1.15 6.00
N TRP A 150 -8.87 1.10 4.76
CA TRP A 150 -8.45 2.04 3.72
C TRP A 150 -8.83 3.48 4.07
N THR A 151 -10.01 3.68 4.66
CA THR A 151 -10.45 4.99 5.13
C THR A 151 -9.55 5.48 6.27
N ALA A 152 -9.18 4.62 7.22
CA ALA A 152 -8.32 5.00 8.33
C ALA A 152 -6.91 5.40 7.90
N MET A 153 -6.35 4.72 6.89
CA MET A 153 -5.07 5.10 6.29
C MET A 153 -5.14 6.47 5.61
N TYR A 154 -6.24 6.77 4.89
CA TYR A 154 -6.46 8.08 4.29
C TYR A 154 -6.71 9.18 5.35
N VAL A 155 -7.45 8.89 6.42
CA VAL A 155 -7.61 9.78 7.58
C VAL A 155 -6.24 10.12 8.19
N ALA A 156 -5.37 9.14 8.37
CA ALA A 156 -4.02 9.37 8.88
C ALA A 156 -3.19 10.22 7.91
N ALA A 157 -3.27 9.96 6.60
CA ALA A 157 -2.61 10.78 5.57
C ALA A 157 -3.02 12.25 5.67
N GLU A 158 -4.33 12.53 5.70
CA GLU A 158 -4.86 13.89 5.78
C GLU A 158 -4.61 14.54 7.15
N SER A 159 -4.53 13.75 8.21
CA SER A 159 -4.13 14.24 9.55
C SER A 159 -2.68 14.69 9.58
N PHE A 160 -1.77 13.91 8.96
CA PHE A 160 -0.37 14.31 8.80
C PHE A 160 -0.24 15.53 7.89
N ARG A 161 -0.98 15.57 6.79
CA ARG A 161 -1.05 16.73 5.89
C ARG A 161 -1.45 17.98 6.64
N TYR A 162 -2.59 17.96 7.34
CA TYR A 162 -3.07 19.09 8.14
C TYR A 162 -2.01 19.55 9.13
N LYS A 163 -1.34 18.62 9.81
CA LYS A 163 -0.32 18.98 10.79
C LYS A 163 0.94 19.56 10.16
N ALA A 164 1.31 19.10 8.97
CA ALA A 164 2.48 19.58 8.23
C ALA A 164 2.24 20.93 7.53
N THR A 165 1.01 21.21 7.09
CA THR A 165 0.71 22.37 6.21
C THR A 165 -0.23 23.40 6.83
N GLY A 166 -1.09 23.00 7.78
CA GLY A 166 -2.19 23.83 8.29
C GLY A 166 -3.38 23.97 7.34
N GLU A 167 -3.42 23.23 6.23
CA GLU A 167 -4.49 23.32 5.23
C GLU A 167 -5.85 22.85 5.79
N VAL A 168 -6.83 23.75 5.83
CA VAL A 168 -8.15 23.47 6.41
C VAL A 168 -8.92 22.37 5.68
N GLU A 169 -8.68 22.18 4.38
CA GLU A 169 -9.29 21.10 3.59
C GLU A 169 -8.83 19.73 4.07
N ALA A 170 -7.54 19.58 4.41
CA ALA A 170 -7.01 18.32 4.93
C ALA A 170 -7.69 17.93 6.24
N ARG A 171 -7.92 18.91 7.13
CA ARG A 171 -8.73 18.70 8.35
C ARG A 171 -10.17 18.28 8.03
N ALA A 172 -10.80 18.89 7.02
CA ALA A 172 -12.16 18.56 6.63
C ALA A 172 -12.28 17.13 6.05
N PHE A 173 -11.30 16.71 5.24
CA PHE A 173 -11.26 15.36 4.66
C PHE A 173 -10.98 14.30 5.72
N ALA A 174 -10.03 14.54 6.62
CA ALA A 174 -9.77 13.67 7.76
C ALA A 174 -11.01 13.52 8.66
N ARG A 175 -11.72 14.62 8.93
CA ARG A 175 -12.97 14.60 9.71
C ARG A 175 -14.04 13.76 9.03
N GLN A 176 -14.24 13.92 7.73
CA GLN A 176 -15.23 13.14 6.98
C GLN A 176 -14.96 11.64 7.09
N GLY A 177 -13.69 11.22 6.99
CA GLY A 177 -13.30 9.84 7.15
C GLY A 177 -13.56 9.32 8.57
N ILE A 178 -13.23 10.09 9.61
CA ILE A 178 -13.53 9.73 11.01
C ILE A 178 -15.03 9.56 11.24
N GLU A 179 -15.87 10.46 10.73
CA GLU A 179 -17.33 10.33 10.82
C GLU A 179 -17.83 9.07 10.11
N ALA A 180 -17.18 8.63 9.03
CA ALA A 180 -17.49 7.38 8.37
C ALA A 180 -17.04 6.14 9.18
N LEU A 181 -15.89 6.20 9.85
CA LEU A 181 -15.44 5.13 10.76
C LEU A 181 -16.35 5.01 11.99
N GLU A 182 -16.79 6.13 12.56
CA GLU A 182 -17.79 6.16 13.64
C GLU A 182 -19.11 5.53 13.16
N ARG A 183 -19.47 5.80 11.90
CA ARG A 183 -20.67 5.23 11.29
C ARG A 183 -20.56 3.70 11.13
N LEU A 184 -19.40 3.15 10.78
CA LEU A 184 -19.18 1.70 10.70
C LEU A 184 -19.48 1.01 12.03
N GLU A 185 -19.15 1.61 13.18
CA GLU A 185 -19.52 1.10 14.50
C GLU A 185 -21.01 1.25 14.79
N SER A 186 -21.58 2.44 14.55
CA SER A 186 -22.99 2.66 14.90
C SER A 186 -23.99 1.87 14.04
N ILE A 187 -23.66 1.56 12.79
CA ILE A 187 -24.61 0.96 11.84
C ILE A 187 -24.91 -0.51 12.13
N SER A 188 -23.99 -1.22 12.80
CA SER A 188 -24.20 -2.61 13.19
C SER A 188 -25.30 -2.75 14.25
N GLY A 189 -25.52 -1.70 15.05
CA GLY A 189 -26.40 -1.72 16.21
C GLY A 189 -25.85 -2.52 17.40
N ILE A 190 -24.63 -3.06 17.28
CA ILE A 190 -23.93 -3.83 18.31
C ILE A 190 -22.86 -2.92 18.94
N PRO A 191 -22.97 -2.53 20.23
CA PRO A 191 -22.00 -1.66 20.86
C PRO A 191 -20.57 -2.19 20.74
N GLY A 192 -19.68 -1.38 20.16
CA GLY A 192 -18.27 -1.68 19.99
C GLY A 192 -17.92 -2.62 18.82
N PHE A 193 -18.89 -3.03 18.01
CA PHE A 193 -18.64 -3.86 16.84
C PHE A 193 -18.78 -3.04 15.55
N PRO A 194 -17.66 -2.65 14.91
CA PRO A 194 -17.69 -2.02 13.59
C PRO A 194 -18.03 -3.02 12.49
N ALA A 195 -18.90 -2.61 11.58
CA ALA A 195 -19.08 -3.27 10.28
C ALA A 195 -17.84 -3.10 9.39
N ARG A 196 -17.64 -4.00 8.43
CA ARG A 196 -16.58 -3.90 7.39
C ARG A 196 -16.86 -2.81 6.37
N SER A 197 -18.15 -2.64 6.07
CA SER A 197 -18.64 -1.69 5.09
C SER A 197 -20.15 -1.53 5.28
N PHE A 198 -20.73 -0.52 4.61
CA PHE A 198 -22.17 -0.37 4.46
C PHE A 198 -22.52 0.18 3.09
N ILE A 199 -23.72 -0.08 2.60
CA ILE A 199 -24.26 0.39 1.32
C ILE A 199 -25.69 0.95 1.47
N GLU A 200 -26.06 1.90 0.63
CA GLU A 200 -27.44 2.40 0.52
C GLU A 200 -28.25 1.52 -0.45
N ILE A 201 -29.34 0.92 0.05
CA ILE A 201 -30.15 -0.04 -0.71
C ILE A 201 -30.81 0.65 -1.92
N GLY A 202 -30.64 0.07 -3.11
CA GLY A 202 -31.19 0.58 -4.37
C GLY A 202 -30.42 1.74 -5.00
N ARG A 203 -29.34 2.21 -4.36
CA ARG A 203 -28.45 3.25 -4.90
C ARG A 203 -27.05 2.75 -5.17
N ASP A 204 -26.44 2.09 -4.20
CA ASP A 204 -25.08 1.56 -4.31
C ASP A 204 -25.11 0.18 -4.98
N ASP A 205 -24.01 -0.20 -5.63
CA ASP A 205 -23.87 -1.52 -6.25
C ASP A 205 -23.85 -2.60 -5.14
N GLU A 206 -24.79 -3.55 -5.20
CA GLU A 206 -24.89 -4.64 -4.22
C GLU A 206 -23.85 -5.72 -4.48
N VAL A 207 -22.85 -5.80 -3.59
CA VAL A 207 -21.91 -6.93 -3.54
C VAL A 207 -22.56 -8.07 -2.74
N ARG A 208 -22.67 -9.25 -3.33
CA ARG A 208 -23.35 -10.41 -2.71
C ARG A 208 -22.42 -11.30 -1.88
N ASP A 209 -21.13 -11.05 -1.91
CA ASP A 209 -20.15 -11.81 -1.14
C ASP A 209 -20.14 -11.40 0.33
N GLY A 210 -19.99 -12.39 1.22
CA GLY A 210 -19.92 -12.23 2.67
C GLY A 210 -21.28 -12.09 3.36
N GLU A 211 -21.23 -11.80 4.66
CA GLU A 211 -22.40 -11.69 5.52
C GLU A 211 -22.92 -10.24 5.54
N TRP A 212 -24.17 -10.04 5.10
CA TRP A 212 -24.78 -8.72 5.05
C TRP A 212 -26.13 -8.66 5.78
N HIS A 213 -26.38 -7.53 6.45
CA HIS A 213 -27.56 -7.32 7.26
C HIS A 213 -28.25 -6.00 6.92
N ASP A 214 -29.57 -6.04 6.75
CA ASP A 214 -30.37 -4.84 6.53
C ASP A 214 -30.58 -4.07 7.85
N THR A 215 -30.52 -2.74 7.81
CA THR A 215 -30.88 -1.90 8.96
C THR A 215 -32.39 -1.96 9.23
N PRO A 216 -32.86 -1.73 10.47
CA PRO A 216 -34.29 -1.79 10.81
C PRO A 216 -35.20 -0.85 10.01
N ASP A 217 -34.64 0.25 9.49
CA ASP A 217 -35.36 1.21 8.63
C ASP A 217 -35.41 0.81 7.15
N GLY A 218 -34.75 -0.29 6.76
CA GLY A 218 -34.71 -0.82 5.40
C GLY A 218 -33.96 0.05 4.39
N LYS A 219 -33.17 1.03 4.84
CA LYS A 219 -32.46 1.96 3.94
C LYS A 219 -31.02 1.55 3.64
N TRP A 220 -30.39 0.84 4.58
CA TRP A 220 -28.98 0.49 4.51
C TRP A 220 -28.78 -0.99 4.71
N ARG A 221 -27.65 -1.47 4.20
CA ARG A 221 -27.14 -2.79 4.49
C ARG A 221 -25.69 -2.66 4.93
N TRP A 222 -25.28 -3.39 5.96
CA TRP A 222 -23.91 -3.39 6.47
C TRP A 222 -23.32 -4.80 6.44
N LYS A 223 -22.00 -4.89 6.28
CA LYS A 223 -21.27 -6.16 6.13
C LYS A 223 -20.64 -6.55 7.48
N GLY A 224 -20.96 -7.75 7.97
CA GLY A 224 -20.43 -8.36 9.20
C GLY A 224 -19.14 -9.15 8.96
N ASP A 225 -18.84 -10.10 9.85
CA ASP A 225 -17.59 -10.88 9.94
C ASP A 225 -16.35 -10.00 9.88
N THR A 226 -16.32 -8.96 10.71
CA THR A 226 -15.30 -7.91 10.67
C THR A 226 -13.88 -8.44 10.91
N SER A 227 -12.96 -8.11 10.01
CA SER A 227 -11.57 -8.57 10.10
C SER A 227 -10.78 -7.84 11.18
N SER A 228 -9.71 -8.46 11.66
CA SER A 228 -8.69 -7.77 12.46
C SER A 228 -8.09 -6.56 11.74
N ASP A 229 -8.02 -6.60 10.41
CA ASP A 229 -7.53 -5.54 9.53
C ASP A 229 -8.26 -4.21 9.77
N GLU A 230 -9.59 -4.27 9.86
CA GLU A 230 -10.44 -3.10 10.12
C GLU A 230 -10.12 -2.51 11.50
N ILE A 231 -9.94 -3.38 12.49
CA ILE A 231 -9.64 -2.96 13.85
C ILE A 231 -8.25 -2.30 13.94
N VAL A 232 -7.24 -2.88 13.31
CA VAL A 232 -5.89 -2.29 13.21
C VAL A 232 -5.96 -0.91 12.56
N GLY A 233 -6.65 -0.80 11.42
CA GLY A 233 -6.88 0.47 10.74
C GLY A 233 -7.57 1.48 11.65
N HIS A 234 -8.67 1.10 12.31
CA HIS A 234 -9.43 1.96 13.20
C HIS A 234 -8.57 2.53 14.33
N TYR A 235 -7.82 1.68 15.06
CA TYR A 235 -6.95 2.18 16.14
C TYR A 235 -5.84 3.11 15.62
N PHE A 236 -5.24 2.80 14.47
CA PHE A 236 -4.26 3.68 13.83
C PHE A 236 -4.86 5.04 13.43
N GLY A 237 -5.99 5.03 12.71
CA GLY A 237 -6.66 6.24 12.24
C GLY A 237 -7.20 7.11 13.37
N TYR A 238 -7.89 6.50 14.35
CA TYR A 238 -8.42 7.22 15.51
C TYR A 238 -7.29 7.87 16.32
N SER A 239 -6.19 7.16 16.59
CA SER A 239 -5.11 7.71 17.41
C SER A 239 -4.38 8.87 16.72
N VAL A 240 -4.11 8.74 15.41
CA VAL A 240 -3.47 9.80 14.62
C VAL A 240 -4.37 11.04 14.54
N TYR A 241 -5.66 10.88 14.25
CA TYR A 241 -6.60 12.01 14.19
C TYR A 241 -6.77 12.68 15.55
N TYR A 242 -6.90 11.88 16.63
CA TYR A 242 -7.05 12.37 18.00
C TYR A 242 -5.92 13.31 18.42
N ASP A 243 -4.68 12.95 18.07
CA ASP A 243 -3.49 13.73 18.44
C ASP A 243 -3.28 14.96 17.56
N LEU A 244 -3.57 14.85 16.27
CA LEU A 244 -3.10 15.83 15.28
C LEU A 244 -4.19 16.82 14.83
N VAL A 245 -5.46 16.43 14.87
CA VAL A 245 -6.56 17.16 14.22
C VAL A 245 -7.70 17.50 15.18
N ALA A 246 -8.07 16.56 16.05
CA ALA A 246 -9.29 16.62 16.83
C ALA A 246 -9.33 17.82 17.80
N ASP A 247 -10.44 18.55 17.77
CA ASP A 247 -10.82 19.48 18.84
C ASP A 247 -11.44 18.71 20.03
N GLU A 248 -11.73 19.40 21.13
CA GLU A 248 -12.25 18.74 22.34
C GLU A 248 -13.64 18.12 22.18
N ALA A 249 -14.46 18.59 21.24
CA ALA A 249 -15.75 17.95 20.96
C ALA A 249 -15.53 16.64 20.19
N GLU A 250 -14.65 16.66 19.21
CA GLU A 250 -14.26 15.48 18.43
C GLU A 250 -13.53 14.44 19.29
N LYS A 251 -12.59 14.87 20.13
CA LYS A 251 -11.90 13.97 21.07
C LYS A 251 -12.85 13.24 22.00
N ARG A 252 -13.95 13.87 22.44
CA ARG A 252 -14.98 13.20 23.24
C ARG A 252 -15.67 12.07 22.47
N LYS A 253 -16.06 12.31 21.23
CA LYS A 253 -16.68 11.27 20.38
C LYS A 253 -15.72 10.11 20.12
N ILE A 254 -14.46 10.42 19.80
CA ILE A 254 -13.42 9.42 19.57
C ILE A 254 -13.17 8.60 20.84
N ARG A 255 -13.11 9.24 22.01
CA ARG A 255 -13.04 8.55 23.30
C ARG A 255 -14.18 7.56 23.49
N GLU A 256 -15.40 7.96 23.18
CA GLU A 256 -16.59 7.13 23.34
C GLU A 256 -16.59 5.92 22.38
N VAL A 257 -16.27 6.11 21.09
CA VAL A 257 -16.24 4.99 20.12
C VAL A 257 -15.08 4.04 20.40
N VAL A 258 -13.88 4.57 20.69
CA VAL A 258 -12.71 3.74 21.04
C VAL A 258 -13.00 2.95 22.32
N ALA A 259 -13.56 3.58 23.36
CA ALA A 259 -13.95 2.88 24.58
C ALA A 259 -14.94 1.75 24.31
N ARG A 260 -15.99 1.97 23.50
CA ARG A 260 -16.94 0.90 23.15
C ARG A 260 -16.28 -0.27 22.44
N ILE A 261 -15.42 0.00 21.44
CA ILE A 261 -14.71 -1.05 20.70
C ILE A 261 -13.76 -1.82 21.65
N THR A 262 -13.01 -1.11 22.49
CA THR A 262 -12.08 -1.75 23.43
C THR A 262 -12.82 -2.54 24.50
N ASP A 263 -13.90 -2.00 25.07
CA ASP A 263 -14.75 -2.69 26.03
C ASP A 263 -15.33 -3.96 25.41
N HIS A 264 -15.86 -3.88 24.18
CA HIS A 264 -16.34 -5.06 23.45
C HIS A 264 -15.26 -6.13 23.35
N ILE A 265 -14.04 -5.77 22.94
CA ILE A 265 -12.94 -6.75 22.82
C ILE A 265 -12.58 -7.35 24.18
N VAL A 266 -12.39 -6.53 25.23
CA VAL A 266 -11.95 -6.99 26.54
C VAL A 266 -13.05 -7.77 27.28
N ASP A 267 -14.31 -7.34 27.21
CA ASP A 267 -15.47 -8.00 27.83
C ASP A 267 -15.76 -9.37 27.21
N HIS A 268 -15.44 -9.55 25.92
CA HIS A 268 -15.52 -10.85 25.24
C HIS A 268 -14.22 -11.66 25.28
N GLY A 269 -13.36 -11.40 26.28
CA GLY A 269 -12.15 -12.19 26.49
C GLY A 269 -11.13 -12.05 25.36
N PHE A 270 -10.97 -10.84 24.83
CA PHE A 270 -10.10 -10.49 23.71
C PHE A 270 -10.55 -11.05 22.35
N HIS A 271 -11.86 -11.06 22.12
CA HIS A 271 -12.48 -11.39 20.84
C HIS A 271 -13.33 -10.23 20.33
N LEU A 272 -13.36 -10.04 19.02
CA LEU A 272 -14.40 -9.29 18.34
C LEU A 272 -15.54 -10.26 18.03
N VAL A 273 -16.66 -10.12 18.75
CA VAL A 273 -17.80 -11.04 18.70
C VAL A 273 -18.89 -10.46 17.80
N ASP A 274 -19.36 -11.27 16.85
CA ASP A 274 -20.37 -10.90 15.87
C ASP A 274 -21.80 -11.10 16.39
N LEU A 275 -22.78 -10.78 15.55
CA LEU A 275 -24.22 -10.84 15.82
C LEU A 275 -24.71 -12.24 16.23
N ASP A 276 -24.02 -13.30 15.81
CA ASP A 276 -24.34 -14.68 16.17
C ASP A 276 -23.79 -15.10 17.55
N GLY A 277 -23.09 -14.20 18.23
CA GLY A 277 -22.48 -14.42 19.55
C GLY A 277 -21.16 -15.19 19.50
N LYS A 278 -20.56 -15.39 18.32
CA LYS A 278 -19.24 -16.03 18.16
C LYS A 278 -18.17 -15.02 17.73
N PRO A 279 -16.89 -15.32 17.97
CA PRO A 279 -15.80 -14.54 17.40
C PRO A 279 -15.89 -14.48 15.87
N THR A 280 -15.62 -13.30 15.32
CA THR A 280 -15.35 -13.13 13.88
C THR A 280 -14.18 -14.01 13.45
N ARG A 281 -14.09 -14.28 12.14
CA ARG A 281 -13.08 -15.18 11.59
C ARG A 281 -11.64 -14.80 11.97
N TRP A 282 -11.35 -13.50 12.03
CA TRP A 282 -9.98 -12.99 12.24
C TRP A 282 -9.82 -12.15 13.51
N GLY A 283 -10.90 -11.66 14.11
CA GLY A 283 -10.86 -10.81 15.31
C GLY A 283 -10.79 -11.62 16.61
N TRP A 284 -9.68 -12.31 16.85
CA TRP A 284 -9.44 -13.07 18.07
C TRP A 284 -7.99 -12.97 18.53
N TRP A 285 -7.79 -12.70 19.82
CA TRP A 285 -6.49 -12.40 20.41
C TRP A 285 -6.34 -12.95 21.84
N ALA A 286 -7.15 -13.94 22.22
CA ALA A 286 -7.14 -14.50 23.56
C ALA A 286 -5.83 -15.27 23.87
N PRO A 287 -5.24 -15.14 25.07
CA PRO A 287 -4.03 -15.87 25.46
C PRO A 287 -4.12 -17.39 25.38
N GLU A 288 -5.32 -17.93 25.56
CA GLU A 288 -5.58 -19.37 25.51
C GLU A 288 -5.58 -19.89 24.07
N GLU A 289 -5.91 -19.04 23.10
CA GLU A 289 -6.14 -19.42 21.70
C GLU A 289 -5.05 -18.91 20.75
N ILE A 290 -4.26 -17.91 21.13
CA ILE A 290 -3.26 -17.25 20.27
C ILE A 290 -2.27 -18.21 19.59
N TRP A 291 -2.08 -19.40 20.16
CA TRP A 291 -1.19 -20.46 19.67
C TRP A 291 -1.81 -21.37 18.61
N THR A 292 -3.11 -21.23 18.33
CA THR A 292 -3.83 -22.06 17.35
C THR A 292 -3.40 -21.75 15.90
N ASP A 293 -2.89 -20.54 15.67
CA ASP A 293 -2.20 -20.14 14.44
C ASP A 293 -0.76 -19.69 14.76
N PRO A 294 0.22 -20.62 14.69
CA PRO A 294 1.61 -20.31 14.97
C PRO A 294 2.23 -19.27 14.03
N ASP A 295 1.71 -19.13 12.81
CA ASP A 295 2.26 -18.20 11.81
C ASP A 295 1.83 -16.76 12.10
N GLU A 296 0.67 -16.57 12.74
CA GLU A 296 0.13 -15.25 13.10
C GLU A 296 0.28 -14.88 14.59
N THR A 297 0.79 -15.79 15.43
CA THR A 297 0.89 -15.57 16.90
C THR A 297 1.55 -14.23 17.26
N GLY A 298 2.68 -13.91 16.62
CA GLY A 298 3.41 -12.66 16.89
C GLY A 298 2.67 -11.41 16.40
N LEU A 299 2.00 -11.52 15.25
CA LEU A 299 1.19 -10.46 14.67
C LEU A 299 -0.05 -10.16 15.52
N ARG A 300 -0.79 -11.19 15.94
CA ARG A 300 -1.95 -11.07 16.83
C ARG A 300 -1.57 -10.44 18.17
N ALA A 301 -0.44 -10.84 18.75
CA ALA A 301 0.07 -10.23 19.97
C ALA A 301 0.35 -8.73 19.77
N LEU A 302 0.97 -8.36 18.63
CA LEU A 302 1.25 -6.97 18.27
C LEU A 302 -0.05 -6.16 18.11
N HIS A 303 -1.05 -6.69 17.41
CA HIS A 303 -2.36 -6.06 17.23
C HIS A 303 -2.97 -5.68 18.58
N LEU A 304 -3.16 -6.66 19.46
CA LEU A 304 -3.85 -6.42 20.73
C LEU A 304 -3.08 -5.47 21.67
N LEU A 305 -1.75 -5.59 21.71
CA LEU A 305 -0.92 -4.66 22.48
C LEU A 305 -1.06 -3.23 21.95
N SER A 306 -1.05 -3.07 20.63
CA SER A 306 -1.23 -1.77 19.97
C SER A 306 -2.62 -1.19 20.24
N HIS A 307 -3.68 -1.99 20.07
CA HIS A 307 -5.07 -1.60 20.34
C HIS A 307 -5.25 -1.09 21.77
N LEU A 308 -4.80 -1.86 22.77
CA LEU A 308 -4.97 -1.49 24.18
C LEU A 308 -4.15 -0.25 24.55
N LYS A 309 -2.95 -0.10 23.97
CA LYS A 309 -2.11 1.07 24.23
C LYS A 309 -2.69 2.34 23.60
N ALA A 310 -3.17 2.26 22.36
CA ALA A 310 -3.88 3.36 21.69
C ALA A 310 -5.18 3.70 22.44
N ALA A 311 -5.95 2.69 22.86
CA ALA A 311 -7.16 2.88 23.65
C ALA A 311 -6.89 3.59 24.97
N TYR A 312 -5.85 3.18 25.70
CA TYR A 312 -5.46 3.83 26.95
C TYR A 312 -5.04 5.27 26.73
N HIS A 313 -4.24 5.57 25.70
CA HIS A 313 -3.85 6.94 25.36
C HIS A 313 -5.06 7.83 25.06
N VAL A 314 -6.01 7.33 24.27
CA VAL A 314 -7.21 8.09 23.89
C VAL A 314 -8.15 8.31 25.07
N THR A 315 -8.41 7.26 25.86
CA THR A 315 -9.49 7.24 26.86
C THR A 315 -9.06 7.48 28.30
N GLU A 316 -7.77 7.34 28.59
CA GLU A 316 -7.19 7.33 29.94
C GLU A 316 -7.79 6.26 30.87
N ASN A 317 -8.50 5.25 30.32
CA ASN A 317 -9.15 4.22 31.10
C ASN A 317 -8.13 3.21 31.66
N PRO A 318 -7.91 3.13 32.98
CA PRO A 318 -6.87 2.28 33.57
C PRO A 318 -7.09 0.79 33.33
N ARG A 319 -8.33 0.36 33.00
CA ARG A 319 -8.64 -1.02 32.64
C ARG A 319 -7.85 -1.48 31.41
N TYR A 320 -7.67 -0.61 30.42
CA TYR A 320 -6.96 -0.95 29.18
C TYR A 320 -5.45 -1.07 29.42
N GLN A 321 -4.88 -0.18 30.23
CA GLN A 321 -3.48 -0.28 30.63
C GLN A 321 -3.22 -1.52 31.50
N ALA A 322 -4.15 -1.91 32.38
CA ALA A 322 -4.03 -3.12 33.17
C ALA A 322 -4.03 -4.38 32.29
N ALA A 323 -4.99 -4.49 31.36
CA ALA A 323 -5.05 -5.59 30.39
C ALA A 323 -3.77 -5.64 29.53
N TYR A 324 -3.32 -4.48 29.03
CA TYR A 324 -2.07 -4.36 28.28
C TYR A 324 -0.88 -4.90 29.07
N THR A 325 -0.71 -4.46 30.33
CA THR A 325 0.41 -4.87 31.18
C THR A 325 0.36 -6.36 31.47
N GLU A 326 -0.82 -6.92 31.76
CA GLU A 326 -0.99 -8.36 31.97
C GLU A 326 -0.59 -9.16 30.73
N LEU A 327 -1.08 -8.79 29.55
CA LEU A 327 -0.77 -9.48 28.30
C LEU A 327 0.72 -9.37 27.94
N ALA A 328 1.26 -8.15 28.01
CA ALA A 328 2.66 -7.87 27.67
C ALA A 328 3.63 -8.68 28.55
N THR A 329 3.34 -8.80 29.84
CA THR A 329 4.28 -9.36 30.84
C THR A 329 3.97 -10.80 31.21
N LYS A 330 2.76 -11.09 31.70
CA LYS A 330 2.37 -12.40 32.22
C LYS A 330 2.12 -13.40 31.09
N HIS A 331 1.42 -12.97 30.03
CA HIS A 331 1.19 -13.78 28.84
C HIS A 331 2.30 -13.65 27.79
N ARG A 332 3.32 -12.83 28.09
CA ARG A 332 4.53 -12.65 27.29
C ARG A 332 4.30 -12.13 25.87
N TYR A 333 3.20 -11.41 25.63
CA TYR A 333 2.88 -10.90 24.30
C TYR A 333 3.98 -9.98 23.78
N ALA A 334 4.66 -9.24 24.66
CA ALA A 334 5.79 -8.41 24.27
C ALA A 334 6.90 -9.25 23.61
N GLN A 335 7.22 -10.42 24.15
CA GLN A 335 8.22 -11.30 23.57
C GLN A 335 7.73 -11.97 22.28
N LEU A 336 6.42 -12.28 22.16
CA LEU A 336 5.84 -12.85 20.93
C LEU A 336 6.00 -11.93 19.73
N THR A 337 5.95 -10.61 19.93
CA THR A 337 6.16 -9.64 18.85
C THR A 337 7.50 -9.80 18.13
N ARG A 338 8.54 -10.34 18.76
CA ARG A 338 9.84 -10.58 18.09
C ARG A 338 9.73 -11.54 16.90
N ASN A 339 8.73 -12.41 16.90
CA ASN A 339 8.40 -13.29 15.77
C ASN A 339 7.14 -12.83 15.04
N GLN A 340 6.88 -11.52 14.99
CA GLN A 340 5.71 -10.97 14.30
C GLN A 340 5.64 -11.44 12.84
N LYS A 341 6.76 -11.36 12.11
CA LYS A 341 6.84 -11.83 10.73
C LYS A 341 7.44 -13.23 10.63
N ILE A 342 6.70 -14.16 10.04
CA ILE A 342 7.11 -15.52 9.70
C ILE A 342 7.35 -15.63 8.18
N ASN A 343 8.61 -15.83 7.80
CA ASN A 343 9.03 -15.90 6.39
C ASN A 343 9.19 -17.34 5.92
N VAL A 344 8.07 -17.99 5.63
CA VAL A 344 8.09 -19.29 4.95
C VAL A 344 7.97 -19.07 3.45
N PRO A 345 8.96 -19.50 2.63
CA PRO A 345 8.90 -19.37 1.18
C PRO A 345 7.59 -19.91 0.61
N GLY A 346 6.92 -19.10 -0.22
CA GLY A 346 5.63 -19.42 -0.82
C GLY A 346 4.43 -19.44 0.11
N HIS A 347 4.56 -18.94 1.34
CA HIS A 347 3.44 -18.72 2.27
C HIS A 347 3.35 -17.27 2.77
N VAL A 348 4.25 -16.38 2.33
CA VAL A 348 4.30 -14.97 2.76
C VAL A 348 3.01 -14.26 2.43
N ASN A 349 2.43 -13.63 3.46
CA ASN A 349 1.24 -12.80 3.37
C ASN A 349 1.64 -11.33 3.58
N HIS A 350 1.67 -10.55 2.50
CA HIS A 350 2.05 -9.14 2.56
C HIS A 350 1.02 -8.23 3.27
N SER A 351 -0.22 -8.71 3.45
CA SER A 351 -1.21 -7.97 4.23
C SER A 351 -0.81 -7.87 5.70
N ASP A 352 -0.16 -8.91 6.23
CA ASP A 352 0.26 -8.96 7.63
C ASP A 352 1.34 -7.92 7.94
N ASP A 353 2.13 -7.54 6.93
CA ASP A 353 3.13 -6.48 7.06
C ASP A 353 2.45 -5.12 7.23
N GLU A 354 1.42 -4.84 6.43
CA GLU A 354 0.64 -3.61 6.60
C GLU A 354 0.02 -3.52 7.99
N LEU A 355 -0.59 -4.60 8.46
CA LEU A 355 -1.19 -4.62 9.79
C LEU A 355 -0.13 -4.46 10.90
N ALA A 356 1.04 -5.07 10.74
CA ALA A 356 2.12 -4.97 11.70
C ALA A 356 2.68 -3.55 11.79
N PHE A 357 3.03 -2.93 10.66
CA PHE A 357 3.60 -1.58 10.65
C PHE A 357 2.59 -0.54 11.14
N LEU A 358 1.32 -0.63 10.73
CA LEU A 358 0.27 0.23 11.28
C LEU A 358 0.09 0.05 12.80
N SER A 359 0.30 -1.17 13.32
CA SER A 359 0.26 -1.46 14.76
C SER A 359 1.49 -0.96 15.52
N TYR A 360 2.69 -1.02 14.93
CA TYR A 360 3.91 -0.52 15.59
C TYR A 360 3.85 0.98 15.86
N TYR A 361 3.25 1.75 14.96
CA TYR A 361 3.24 3.21 15.06
C TYR A 361 2.63 3.73 16.37
N PRO A 362 1.34 3.46 16.71
CA PRO A 362 0.78 3.90 17.97
C PRO A 362 1.38 3.17 19.18
N LEU A 363 1.73 1.89 19.07
CA LEU A 363 2.35 1.14 20.19
C LEU A 363 3.65 1.81 20.67
N LEU A 364 4.58 2.10 19.75
CA LEU A 364 5.85 2.75 20.06
C LEU A 364 5.70 4.24 20.36
N ARG A 365 4.64 4.89 19.86
CA ARG A 365 4.37 6.30 20.16
C ARG A 365 3.94 6.52 21.61
N TYR A 366 3.24 5.55 22.19
CA TYR A 366 2.56 5.68 23.47
C TYR A 366 3.14 4.80 24.59
N GLU A 367 3.94 3.78 24.29
CA GLU A 367 4.66 3.05 25.34
C GLU A 367 5.80 3.89 25.95
N THR A 368 5.91 3.83 27.27
CA THR A 368 6.87 4.59 28.08
C THR A 368 7.79 3.70 28.92
N ASP A 369 7.44 2.43 29.15
CA ASP A 369 8.31 1.48 29.84
C ASP A 369 9.53 1.16 28.97
N PRO A 370 10.76 1.49 29.42
CA PRO A 370 11.96 1.36 28.61
C PRO A 370 12.29 -0.09 28.22
N ALA A 371 11.92 -1.08 29.03
CA ALA A 371 12.17 -2.49 28.72
C ALA A 371 11.19 -3.00 27.64
N LEU A 372 9.93 -2.58 27.70
CA LEU A 372 8.94 -2.89 26.66
C LEU A 372 9.29 -2.16 25.35
N VAL A 373 9.63 -0.86 25.40
CA VAL A 373 10.08 -0.11 24.22
C VAL A 373 11.27 -0.79 23.56
N ALA A 374 12.27 -1.23 24.33
CA ALA A 374 13.42 -1.95 23.77
C ALA A 374 12.99 -3.23 23.05
N THR A 375 12.08 -4.01 23.65
CA THR A 375 11.55 -5.25 23.05
C THR A 375 10.81 -4.98 21.73
N TYR A 376 9.96 -3.95 21.70
CA TYR A 376 9.21 -3.59 20.49
C TYR A 376 10.10 -3.01 19.40
N ARG A 377 11.17 -2.29 19.75
CA ARG A 377 12.16 -1.82 18.77
C ARG A 377 12.98 -2.95 18.18
N GLU A 378 13.36 -3.96 18.96
CA GLU A 378 13.98 -5.18 18.43
C GLU A 378 13.05 -5.92 17.45
N SER A 379 11.77 -6.00 17.80
CA SER A 379 10.72 -6.58 16.95
C SER A 379 10.57 -5.80 15.63
N LEU A 380 10.41 -4.47 15.70
CA LEU A 380 10.33 -3.58 14.54
C LEU A 380 11.60 -3.61 13.67
N GLU A 381 12.79 -3.61 14.27
CA GLU A 381 14.07 -3.75 13.54
C GLU A 381 14.10 -5.03 12.73
N ARG A 382 13.77 -6.18 13.34
CA ARG A 382 13.74 -7.47 12.63
C ARG A 382 12.76 -7.44 11.46
N SER A 383 11.53 -6.98 11.68
CA SER A 383 10.52 -6.91 10.62
C SER A 383 10.92 -5.94 9.52
N TRP A 384 11.49 -4.78 9.87
CA TRP A 384 12.00 -3.83 8.90
C TRP A 384 13.15 -4.41 8.07
N GLN A 385 14.13 -5.10 8.65
CA GLN A 385 15.22 -5.71 7.87
C GLN A 385 14.73 -6.74 6.85
N ILE A 386 13.63 -7.44 7.17
CA ILE A 386 12.98 -8.37 6.24
C ILE A 386 12.32 -7.62 5.07
N GLU A 387 11.58 -6.55 5.37
CA GLU A 387 10.81 -5.78 4.39
C GLU A 387 11.65 -4.74 3.63
N ARG A 388 12.85 -4.45 4.13
CA ARG A 388 13.78 -3.47 3.58
C ARG A 388 14.01 -3.60 2.06
N PRO A 389 14.17 -4.82 1.49
CA PRO A 389 14.33 -5.00 0.04
C PRO A 389 13.14 -4.54 -0.80
N GLU A 390 11.96 -4.34 -0.20
CA GLU A 390 10.77 -3.86 -0.91
C GLU A 390 10.77 -2.35 -1.19
N HIS A 391 11.68 -1.61 -0.55
CA HIS A 391 11.79 -0.15 -0.68
C HIS A 391 10.48 0.61 -0.38
N ASN A 392 9.65 0.05 0.50
CA ASN A 392 8.35 0.62 0.84
C ASN A 392 8.50 1.87 1.74
N PRO A 393 8.04 3.06 1.30
CA PRO A 393 8.23 4.28 2.06
C PRO A 393 7.46 4.29 3.39
N LEU A 394 6.30 3.61 3.49
CA LEU A 394 5.53 3.57 4.73
C LEU A 394 6.25 2.79 5.83
N TRP A 395 6.80 1.62 5.48
CA TRP A 395 7.59 0.79 6.39
C TRP A 395 8.84 1.52 6.87
N ASN A 396 9.55 2.15 5.94
CA ASN A 396 10.77 2.91 6.23
C ASN A 396 10.50 4.11 7.16
N PHE A 397 9.40 4.85 6.96
CA PHE A 397 9.08 6.00 7.81
C PHE A 397 8.52 5.60 9.18
N ILE A 398 7.73 4.53 9.26
CA ILE A 398 7.29 3.97 10.55
C ILE A 398 8.49 3.43 11.33
N TYR A 399 9.43 2.74 10.66
CA TYR A 399 10.71 2.32 11.25
C TYR A 399 11.47 3.51 11.82
N ALA A 400 11.72 4.55 11.01
CA ALA A 400 12.46 5.73 11.43
C ALA A 400 11.81 6.42 12.65
N ALA A 401 10.48 6.59 12.63
CA ALA A 401 9.74 7.20 13.73
C ALA A 401 9.73 6.33 15.01
N GLY A 402 9.48 5.03 14.89
CA GLY A 402 9.35 4.11 16.02
C GLY A 402 10.69 3.73 16.67
N ALA A 403 11.71 3.50 15.87
CA ALA A 403 13.06 3.20 16.33
C ALA A 403 13.82 4.47 16.79
N GLY A 404 13.41 5.65 16.34
CA GLY A 404 14.19 6.89 16.48
C GLY A 404 15.49 6.83 15.67
N ALA A 405 15.47 6.14 14.54
CA ALA A 405 16.64 5.90 13.71
C ALA A 405 17.02 7.14 12.89
N ALA A 406 18.28 7.56 13.00
CA ALA A 406 18.83 8.62 12.16
C ALA A 406 19.16 8.13 10.75
N GLU A 407 19.58 6.86 10.64
CA GLU A 407 19.90 6.19 9.38
C GLU A 407 18.82 5.17 9.06
N PHE A 408 18.24 5.30 7.87
CA PHE A 408 17.24 4.40 7.30
C PHE A 408 17.20 4.61 5.77
N ASP A 409 16.39 3.83 5.06
CA ASP A 409 16.31 3.83 3.60
C ASP A 409 15.49 5.02 3.04
N ARG A 410 15.89 6.24 3.42
CA ARG A 410 15.27 7.50 3.01
C ARG A 410 15.34 7.70 1.50
N ALA A 411 16.49 7.42 0.89
CA ALA A 411 16.69 7.62 -0.55
C ALA A 411 15.79 6.70 -1.38
N GLN A 412 15.70 5.42 -0.99
CA GLN A 412 14.83 4.43 -1.61
C GLN A 412 13.36 4.80 -1.43
N SER A 413 12.99 5.31 -0.26
CA SER A 413 11.62 5.79 0.00
C SER A 413 11.22 6.93 -0.95
N ILE A 414 12.13 7.90 -1.17
CA ILE A 414 11.90 9.01 -2.11
C ILE A 414 11.84 8.49 -3.54
N GLU A 415 12.77 7.63 -3.95
CA GLU A 415 12.79 7.02 -5.28
C GLU A 415 11.48 6.24 -5.57
N THR A 416 10.99 5.45 -4.60
CA THR A 416 9.69 4.75 -4.73
C THR A 416 8.55 5.75 -4.91
N LEU A 417 8.48 6.81 -4.10
CA LEU A 417 7.46 7.85 -4.24
C LEU A 417 7.54 8.56 -5.61
N GLU A 418 8.75 8.87 -6.09
CA GLU A 418 8.98 9.45 -7.42
C GLU A 418 8.51 8.53 -8.54
N ARG A 419 8.77 7.22 -8.42
CA ARG A 419 8.46 6.21 -9.45
C ARG A 419 7.02 5.69 -9.44
N ILE A 420 6.23 5.90 -8.38
CA ILE A 420 4.77 5.57 -8.40
C ILE A 420 4.11 6.28 -9.60
N PRO A 421 3.47 5.58 -10.55
CA PRO A 421 2.88 6.25 -11.69
C PRO A 421 1.71 7.14 -11.27
N ILE A 422 1.50 8.27 -11.97
CA ILE A 422 0.29 9.08 -11.76
C ILE A 422 -0.96 8.30 -12.19
N ASP A 423 -0.84 7.55 -13.29
CA ASP A 423 -1.88 6.62 -13.73
C ASP A 423 -1.92 5.38 -12.82
N LEU A 424 -3.00 5.26 -12.06
CA LEU A 424 -3.28 4.14 -11.17
C LEU A 424 -4.37 3.21 -11.70
N VAL A 425 -4.72 3.32 -12.98
CA VAL A 425 -5.60 2.33 -13.63
C VAL A 425 -4.91 0.97 -13.58
N SER A 426 -5.69 -0.05 -13.21
CA SER A 426 -5.24 -1.44 -13.08
C SER A 426 -5.08 -2.10 -14.45
N TRP A 427 -4.16 -1.60 -15.26
CA TRP A 427 -3.80 -2.17 -16.56
C TRP A 427 -3.19 -3.56 -16.41
N THR A 428 -3.45 -4.45 -17.38
CA THR A 428 -2.75 -5.73 -17.45
C THR A 428 -1.27 -5.49 -17.72
N ILE A 429 -0.41 -5.99 -16.85
CA ILE A 429 1.04 -5.90 -16.94
C ILE A 429 1.62 -7.30 -16.93
N VAL A 430 2.57 -7.54 -17.83
CA VAL A 430 3.26 -8.83 -17.97
C VAL A 430 4.75 -8.55 -17.94
N ASN A 431 5.44 -9.05 -16.91
CA ASN A 431 6.90 -8.97 -16.80
C ASN A 431 7.57 -10.33 -16.89
N SER A 432 6.82 -11.43 -16.90
CA SER A 432 7.42 -12.77 -16.88
C SER A 432 8.17 -13.19 -18.14
N HIS A 433 8.10 -12.40 -19.22
CA HIS A 433 8.97 -12.56 -20.38
C HIS A 433 10.33 -11.90 -20.21
N ARG A 434 10.49 -11.02 -19.22
CA ARG A 434 11.67 -10.17 -19.09
C ARG A 434 12.92 -11.00 -18.81
N LEU A 435 13.95 -10.81 -19.63
CA LEU A 435 15.20 -11.56 -19.57
C LEU A 435 16.17 -11.01 -18.50
N ASP A 436 15.92 -9.81 -18.01
CA ASP A 436 16.70 -9.12 -16.99
C ASP A 436 16.24 -9.45 -15.56
N LEU A 437 15.12 -10.17 -15.40
CA LEU A 437 14.57 -10.53 -14.10
C LEU A 437 14.95 -11.96 -13.71
N ALA A 438 15.53 -12.09 -12.52
CA ALA A 438 15.66 -13.38 -11.88
C ALA A 438 14.31 -13.76 -11.24
N VAL A 439 13.80 -14.94 -11.61
CA VAL A 439 12.53 -15.47 -11.10
C VAL A 439 12.81 -16.31 -9.85
N ASP A 440 12.01 -16.12 -8.81
CA ASP A 440 12.04 -16.95 -7.62
C ASP A 440 11.65 -18.39 -7.98
N PRO A 441 12.46 -19.42 -7.64
CA PRO A 441 12.05 -20.81 -7.84
C PRO A 441 10.79 -21.19 -7.04
N ALA A 442 10.49 -20.48 -5.95
CA ALA A 442 9.21 -20.57 -5.25
C ALA A 442 8.15 -19.66 -5.90
N SER A 443 6.89 -20.07 -5.79
CA SER A 443 5.76 -19.19 -6.10
C SER A 443 5.30 -18.46 -4.85
N ASP A 444 4.48 -17.43 -5.00
CA ASP A 444 3.81 -16.80 -3.86
C ASP A 444 2.76 -17.74 -3.22
N ARG A 445 2.10 -17.27 -2.14
CA ARG A 445 1.05 -18.02 -1.43
C ARG A 445 -0.17 -18.41 -2.28
N PHE A 446 -0.34 -17.77 -3.45
CA PHE A 446 -1.38 -18.05 -4.42
C PHE A 446 -0.87 -18.82 -5.63
N ARG A 447 0.36 -19.35 -5.57
CA ARG A 447 1.04 -20.11 -6.64
C ARG A 447 1.31 -19.27 -7.90
N ARG A 448 1.47 -17.97 -7.75
CA ARG A 448 1.86 -17.04 -8.83
C ARG A 448 3.39 -16.89 -8.87
N ARG A 449 3.93 -16.66 -10.06
CA ARG A 449 5.37 -16.43 -10.26
C ARG A 449 5.75 -15.05 -9.74
N GLN A 450 6.92 -14.97 -9.10
CA GLN A 450 7.46 -13.72 -8.56
C GLN A 450 8.94 -13.55 -8.92
N ALA A 451 9.40 -12.31 -8.92
CA ALA A 451 10.80 -11.95 -9.08
C ALA A 451 11.58 -12.15 -7.76
N LEU A 452 12.90 -12.29 -7.84
CA LEU A 452 13.79 -12.23 -6.68
C LEU A 452 14.05 -10.81 -6.19
N SER A 453 13.72 -9.80 -7.00
CA SER A 453 13.94 -8.39 -6.69
C SER A 453 12.71 -7.59 -7.05
N VAL A 454 12.35 -6.62 -6.21
CA VAL A 454 11.20 -5.75 -6.46
C VAL A 454 11.42 -4.93 -7.73
N LEU A 455 10.40 -4.96 -8.60
CA LEU A 455 10.30 -4.08 -9.74
C LEU A 455 9.87 -2.70 -9.29
N ALA A 456 10.31 -1.69 -10.01
CA ALA A 456 9.89 -0.34 -9.72
C ALA A 456 8.38 -0.15 -9.94
N PRO A 457 7.74 0.77 -9.19
CA PRO A 457 6.29 0.95 -9.21
C PRO A 457 5.67 1.18 -10.60
N ASP A 458 6.35 1.92 -11.47
CA ASP A 458 5.93 2.25 -12.84
C ASP A 458 6.05 1.07 -13.83
N GLU A 459 6.76 0.02 -13.48
CA GLU A 459 7.00 -1.18 -14.31
C GLU A 459 6.19 -2.41 -13.86
N ARG A 460 5.53 -2.35 -12.70
CA ARG A 460 4.80 -3.48 -12.10
C ARG A 460 3.27 -3.28 -12.09
N PRO A 461 2.48 -4.35 -11.90
CA PRO A 461 1.04 -4.24 -11.65
C PRO A 461 0.71 -3.23 -10.55
N MET A 462 -0.44 -2.54 -10.67
CA MET A 462 -0.90 -1.64 -9.61
C MET A 462 -1.20 -2.45 -8.34
N LEU A 463 -0.65 -2.02 -7.20
CA LEU A 463 -0.83 -2.66 -5.90
C LEU A 463 -0.76 -1.65 -4.76
N LYS A 464 -1.55 -1.86 -3.72
CA LYS A 464 -1.40 -1.22 -2.40
C LYS A 464 -0.32 -1.96 -1.59
N TRP A 465 0.07 -1.42 -0.44
CA TRP A 465 1.18 -1.96 0.36
C TRP A 465 0.92 -3.35 0.96
N ASN A 466 -0.33 -3.81 1.00
CA ASN A 466 -0.69 -5.19 1.35
C ASN A 466 -0.51 -6.22 0.22
N GLY A 467 -0.15 -5.78 -0.99
CA GLY A 467 0.09 -6.64 -2.15
C GLY A 467 1.53 -7.16 -2.23
N ASN A 468 1.76 -8.22 -3.02
CA ASN A 468 3.11 -8.76 -3.25
C ASN A 468 3.86 -7.89 -4.28
N PRO A 469 4.91 -7.13 -3.90
CA PRO A 469 5.65 -6.27 -4.83
C PRO A 469 6.57 -7.03 -5.79
N TYR A 470 6.76 -8.34 -5.57
CA TYR A 470 7.55 -9.23 -6.42
C TYR A 470 6.70 -9.88 -7.53
N GLU A 471 5.37 -9.71 -7.53
CA GLU A 471 4.49 -10.28 -8.56
C GLU A 471 4.87 -9.78 -9.97
N LEU A 472 5.12 -10.71 -10.88
CA LEU A 472 5.59 -10.39 -12.25
C LEU A 472 4.44 -9.92 -13.15
N ASP A 473 3.33 -10.66 -13.12
CA ASP A 473 2.21 -10.49 -14.05
C ASP A 473 0.94 -10.21 -13.25
N GLY A 474 0.13 -9.24 -13.67
CA GLY A 474 -1.09 -8.89 -12.94
C GLY A 474 -1.89 -7.77 -13.57
N GLY A 475 -2.76 -7.15 -12.76
CA GLY A 475 -3.68 -6.10 -13.18
C GLY A 475 -5.04 -6.61 -13.64
N GLY A 476 -6.01 -5.69 -13.69
CA GLY A 476 -7.43 -5.97 -13.97
C GLY A 476 -7.89 -5.59 -15.38
N GLY A 477 -6.98 -5.55 -16.37
CA GLY A 477 -7.34 -5.19 -17.75
C GLY A 477 -7.86 -3.76 -17.93
N GLY A 478 -7.59 -2.87 -16.98
CA GLY A 478 -8.06 -1.49 -16.93
C GLY A 478 -9.47 -1.32 -16.33
N GLN A 479 -10.04 -2.34 -15.71
CA GLN A 479 -11.40 -2.32 -15.16
C GLN A 479 -11.52 -1.68 -13.76
N GLY A 480 -10.45 -1.09 -13.24
CA GLY A 480 -10.44 -0.40 -11.96
C GLY A 480 -9.35 0.64 -11.90
N GLU A 481 -9.48 1.56 -10.94
CA GLU A 481 -8.48 2.57 -10.58
C GLU A 481 -8.18 2.42 -9.09
N ASP A 482 -6.93 2.58 -8.68
CA ASP A 482 -6.59 2.71 -7.26
C ASP A 482 -6.70 4.16 -6.79
N ASP A 483 -7.13 4.35 -5.53
CA ASP A 483 -7.40 5.67 -4.95
C ASP A 483 -6.14 6.55 -4.79
N GLY A 484 -4.97 5.95 -4.53
CA GLY A 484 -3.71 6.67 -4.33
C GLY A 484 -3.40 7.05 -2.86
N ALA A 485 -4.24 6.68 -1.89
CA ALA A 485 -3.97 6.90 -0.48
C ALA A 485 -2.70 6.16 0.01
N PHE A 486 -2.35 5.04 -0.65
CA PHE A 486 -1.08 4.34 -0.40
C PHE A 486 0.15 5.22 -0.70
N PHE A 487 0.06 6.19 -1.61
CA PHE A 487 1.08 7.22 -1.80
C PHE A 487 0.94 8.34 -0.75
N LEU A 488 -0.29 8.83 -0.52
CA LEU A 488 -0.56 10.00 0.32
C LEU A 488 -0.08 9.78 1.76
N LEU A 489 -0.36 8.61 2.34
CA LEU A 489 0.00 8.29 3.72
C LEU A 489 1.50 8.41 4.00
N PRO A 490 2.39 7.65 3.33
CA PRO A 490 3.83 7.78 3.57
C PRO A 490 4.38 9.15 3.18
N TYR A 491 3.87 9.78 2.12
CA TYR A 491 4.33 11.12 1.74
C TYR A 491 4.06 12.15 2.85
N TRP A 492 2.82 12.24 3.34
CA TRP A 492 2.47 13.20 4.39
C TRP A 492 3.04 12.84 5.75
N MET A 493 3.13 11.55 6.09
CA MET A 493 3.86 11.08 7.28
C MET A 493 5.33 11.52 7.22
N GLY A 494 5.98 11.34 6.07
CA GLY A 494 7.36 11.76 5.84
C GLY A 494 7.55 13.27 5.97
N ARG A 495 6.61 14.09 5.47
CA ARG A 495 6.62 15.56 5.67
C ARG A 495 6.43 15.95 7.14
N TYR A 496 5.48 15.33 7.83
CA TYR A 496 5.19 15.59 9.24
C TYR A 496 6.40 15.30 10.15
N HIS A 497 7.03 14.13 9.98
CA HIS A 497 8.23 13.74 10.73
C HIS A 497 9.53 14.37 10.21
N ARG A 498 9.46 15.22 9.18
CA ARG A 498 10.62 15.89 8.53
C ARG A 498 11.62 14.91 7.91
N PHE A 499 11.17 13.73 7.52
CA PHE A 499 11.94 12.78 6.72
C PHE A 499 11.99 13.21 5.25
N ILE A 500 10.92 13.84 4.76
CA ILE A 500 10.87 14.45 3.41
C ILE A 500 10.90 15.97 3.59
N GLY A 501 11.71 16.66 2.79
CA GLY A 501 11.76 18.13 2.78
C GLY A 501 10.60 18.77 2.02
N ASP A 502 10.61 20.10 1.93
CA ASP A 502 9.76 20.85 1.00
C ASP A 502 10.33 20.69 -0.42
N MET A 503 10.09 19.52 -1.02
CA MET A 503 10.54 19.18 -2.38
C MET A 503 9.41 19.24 -3.38
#